data_AF-A0A395CVI5-F1
#
_entry.id   AF-A0A395CVI5-F1
#
_cell.length_a   1.000
_cell.length_b   1.000
_cell.length_c   1.000
_cell.angle_alpha   90.00
_cell.angle_beta   90.00
_cell.angle_gamma   90.00
#
_symmetry.space_group_name_H-M   'P 1'
#
loop_
_entity.id
_entity.type
_entity.pdbx_description
1 polymer ?
#
loop_
_entity_poly.entity_id
_entity_poly.type
_entity_poly.pdbx_seq_one_letter_code
_entity_poly.pdbx_strand_id
1 'polypeptide(L)'
;MLLERLLALLTGVIVAVCLGFGLVMMAAGPAKKGVETPAPASRADVADAPTTTQESATSQQPDHAAARARVEAIIAGAPEYARFFERLRDAFPADYETAIESLSADRLAGAGEENVDYYLAEAVRLLRQSRGILAAKAEPEPLARVFDLHLEVLRAIAAQDKRLCVAFLYGGVDQEFHSFAAGRRALVADMATAGLEAIFSGQAKKIERTPPNEADFRALESALAARGLGKIEIDALLDGKSPDPPLDDQTMCKAGQTYLEVLHALPEPIRLRIYGLAVELMARS
;
A
#
# COMPACT_ATOMS: atom_id res chain seq x y z
N MET A 1 7.16 -8.99 -34.27
CA MET A 1 5.94 -8.20 -34.03
C MET A 1 4.91 -8.87 -33.10
N LEU A 2 4.37 -10.07 -33.35
CA LEU A 2 3.42 -10.74 -32.41
C LEU A 2 4.10 -11.30 -31.14
N LEU A 3 5.32 -11.84 -31.27
CA LEU A 3 6.11 -12.35 -30.14
C LEU A 3 6.70 -11.22 -29.28
N GLU A 4 7.01 -10.07 -29.87
CA GLU A 4 7.47 -8.87 -29.15
C GLU A 4 6.35 -8.21 -28.36
N ARG A 5 5.09 -8.28 -28.80
CA ARG A 5 3.94 -7.82 -28.00
C ARG A 5 3.60 -8.76 -26.84
N LEU A 6 3.83 -10.07 -27.01
CA LEU A 6 3.71 -11.07 -25.94
C LEU A 6 4.84 -10.94 -24.90
N LEU A 7 6.06 -10.64 -25.35
CA LEU A 7 7.18 -10.28 -24.46
C LEU A 7 6.98 -8.90 -23.81
N ALA A 8 6.38 -7.94 -24.52
CA ALA A 8 6.00 -6.64 -23.98
C ALA A 8 4.79 -6.70 -23.04
N LEU A 9 3.91 -7.71 -23.15
CA LEU A 9 2.83 -7.98 -22.19
C LEU A 9 3.35 -8.77 -20.97
N LEU A 10 4.37 -9.62 -21.13
CA LEU A 10 5.08 -10.26 -20.02
C LEU A 10 6.04 -9.30 -19.29
N THR A 11 6.53 -8.25 -19.97
CA THR A 11 7.32 -7.15 -19.36
C THR A 11 6.49 -5.90 -19.04
N GLY A 12 5.24 -5.84 -19.51
CA GLY A 12 4.31 -4.72 -19.37
C GLY A 12 3.20 -4.99 -18.36
N VAL A 13 3.46 -5.82 -17.36
CA VAL A 13 2.63 -5.91 -16.15
C VAL A 13 3.18 -4.92 -15.11
N ILE A 14 3.25 -3.64 -15.48
CA ILE A 14 3.83 -2.57 -14.64
C ILE A 14 2.76 -1.74 -13.91
N VAL A 15 1.47 -2.04 -14.05
CA VAL A 15 0.42 -1.27 -13.32
C VAL A 15 0.31 -1.63 -11.84
N ALA A 16 0.87 -2.76 -11.42
CA ALA A 16 1.14 -3.04 -10.01
C ALA A 16 2.00 -1.99 -9.34
N VAL A 17 2.94 -1.49 -10.12
CA VAL A 17 4.12 -0.79 -9.64
C VAL A 17 3.72 0.63 -9.24
N CYS A 18 2.66 1.16 -9.83
CA CYS A 18 2.09 2.46 -9.51
C CYS A 18 1.25 2.49 -8.23
N LEU A 19 1.05 1.36 -7.52
CA LEU A 19 0.41 1.36 -6.18
C LEU A 19 1.44 1.12 -5.04
N GLY A 20 2.73 1.06 -5.37
CA GLY A 20 3.84 0.99 -4.40
C GLY A 20 5.09 1.80 -4.74
N PHE A 21 5.16 2.51 -5.87
CA PHE A 21 6.37 3.30 -6.21
C PHE A 21 6.62 4.55 -5.35
N GLY A 22 5.67 4.93 -4.50
CA GLY A 22 5.86 6.04 -3.55
C GLY A 22 6.97 5.83 -2.52
N LEU A 23 7.44 4.59 -2.30
CA LEU A 23 8.35 4.26 -1.19
C LEU A 23 9.84 4.16 -1.53
N VAL A 24 10.26 4.21 -2.79
CA VAL A 24 11.70 4.12 -3.13
C VAL A 24 12.43 5.47 -3.02
N MET A 25 11.70 6.61 -2.98
CA MET A 25 12.33 7.94 -2.97
C MET A 25 12.58 8.55 -1.57
N MET A 26 12.24 7.86 -0.47
CA MET A 26 12.43 8.38 0.91
C MET A 26 13.47 7.61 1.75
N ALA A 27 14.05 6.52 1.23
CA ALA A 27 15.06 5.73 1.93
C ALA A 27 16.52 6.21 1.73
N ALA A 28 16.75 7.22 0.88
CA ALA A 28 18.05 7.84 0.68
C ALA A 28 18.03 9.31 1.14
N GLY A 29 17.98 9.51 2.46
CA GLY A 29 18.38 10.79 3.05
C GLY A 29 19.80 11.18 2.61
N PRO A 30 20.15 12.47 2.59
CA PRO A 30 21.43 12.94 2.06
C PRO A 30 22.56 12.27 2.83
N ALA A 31 23.40 11.52 2.12
CA ALA A 31 24.63 10.98 2.67
C ALA A 31 25.41 12.13 3.33
N LYS A 32 25.51 12.08 4.66
CA LYS A 32 26.47 12.92 5.40
C LYS A 32 27.82 12.69 4.74
N LYS A 33 28.36 13.75 4.12
CA LYS A 33 29.74 13.79 3.64
C LYS A 33 30.65 13.43 4.81
N GLY A 34 31.07 12.17 4.83
CA GLY A 34 32.09 11.65 5.73
C GLY A 34 33.42 12.25 5.34
N VAL A 35 33.93 13.05 6.27
CA VAL A 35 35.26 13.64 6.31
C VAL A 35 36.33 12.61 5.95
N GLU A 36 37.15 12.98 4.97
CA GLU A 36 38.41 12.37 4.62
C GLU A 36 39.37 12.42 5.83
N THR A 37 39.93 11.28 6.24
CA THR A 37 41.04 11.24 7.22
C THR A 37 41.97 10.08 6.86
N PRO A 38 43.30 10.31 6.88
CA PRO A 38 44.25 9.49 6.13
C PRO A 38 44.68 8.21 6.87
N ALA A 39 45.23 7.29 6.09
CA ALA A 39 45.88 6.07 6.56
C ALA A 39 47.00 6.34 7.58
N PRO A 40 47.23 5.38 8.50
CA PRO A 40 48.60 5.06 8.86
C PRO A 40 48.93 3.57 8.87
N ALA A 41 50.23 3.34 8.90
CA ALA A 41 50.96 2.11 8.69
C ALA A 41 50.78 1.02 9.75
N SER A 42 51.17 -0.18 9.31
CA SER A 42 51.41 -1.43 10.04
C SER A 42 52.27 -1.30 11.31
N ARG A 43 51.88 -2.00 12.38
CA ARG A 43 52.80 -2.71 13.31
C ARG A 43 52.09 -3.79 14.13
N ALA A 44 52.87 -4.82 14.45
CA ALA A 44 52.52 -6.13 14.97
C ALA A 44 52.21 -6.20 16.49
N ASP A 45 51.58 -7.34 16.85
CA ASP A 45 51.59 -8.11 18.10
C ASP A 45 51.58 -7.39 19.46
N VAL A 46 50.53 -7.64 20.27
CA VAL A 46 50.60 -8.24 21.62
C VAL A 46 49.20 -8.71 22.02
N ALA A 47 49.14 -9.94 22.55
CA ALA A 47 47.98 -10.56 23.17
C ALA A 47 47.53 -9.82 24.44
N ASP A 48 46.23 -9.60 24.60
CA ASP A 48 45.55 -9.76 25.88
C ASP A 48 44.04 -9.85 25.68
N ALA A 49 43.41 -10.72 26.48
CA ALA A 49 42.02 -11.12 26.38
C ALA A 49 41.03 -9.97 26.62
N PRO A 50 39.89 -9.90 25.90
CA PRO A 50 38.75 -9.13 26.36
C PRO A 50 37.80 -10.03 27.16
N THR A 51 37.79 -9.75 28.46
CA THR A 51 36.66 -9.98 29.36
C THR A 51 35.36 -9.60 28.66
N THR A 52 34.44 -10.57 28.64
CA THR A 52 33.07 -10.41 28.13
C THR A 52 32.31 -9.50 29.08
N THR A 53 32.29 -8.20 28.79
CA THR A 53 31.41 -7.25 29.46
C THR A 53 29.99 -7.46 28.93
N GLN A 54 29.30 -8.44 29.53
CA GLN A 54 27.87 -8.67 29.38
C GLN A 54 27.15 -7.67 30.29
N GLU A 55 27.11 -6.40 29.88
CA GLU A 55 26.52 -5.32 30.66
C GLU A 55 25.44 -4.61 29.83
N SER A 56 24.22 -4.62 30.37
CA SER A 56 23.05 -3.82 29.98
C SER A 56 22.16 -4.33 28.84
N ALA A 57 21.41 -5.42 29.09
CA ALA A 57 20.17 -5.71 28.36
C ALA A 57 18.90 -5.27 29.13
N THR A 58 19.02 -4.75 30.36
CA THR A 58 17.88 -4.54 31.26
C THR A 58 17.38 -3.09 31.36
N SER A 59 18.08 -2.11 30.77
CA SER A 59 17.72 -0.69 30.86
C SER A 59 16.84 -0.16 29.71
N GLN A 60 16.74 -0.87 28.58
CA GLN A 60 15.90 -0.46 27.43
C GLN A 60 14.44 -0.96 27.51
N GLN A 61 14.16 -1.92 28.37
CA GLN A 61 12.86 -2.60 28.45
C GLN A 61 11.68 -1.73 28.96
N PRO A 62 11.86 -0.78 29.90
CA PRO A 62 10.78 0.09 30.37
C PRO A 62 10.25 1.05 29.29
N ASP A 63 11.13 1.53 28.41
CA ASP A 63 10.79 2.54 27.40
C ASP A 63 9.97 1.94 26.25
N HIS A 64 10.25 0.70 25.86
CA HIS A 64 9.47 -0.03 24.86
C HIS A 64 8.04 -0.34 25.34
N ALA A 65 7.87 -0.77 26.59
CA ALA A 65 6.55 -1.05 27.14
C ALA A 65 5.68 0.22 27.23
N ALA A 66 6.28 1.36 27.61
CA ALA A 66 5.61 2.65 27.65
C ALA A 66 5.25 3.16 26.23
N ALA A 67 6.15 3.01 25.26
CA ALA A 67 5.90 3.38 23.87
C ALA A 67 4.74 2.57 23.28
N ARG A 68 4.74 1.25 23.50
CA ARG A 68 3.63 0.36 23.11
C ARG A 68 2.31 0.81 23.71
N ALA A 69 2.25 0.95 25.04
CA ALA A 69 1.03 1.33 25.74
C ALA A 69 0.49 2.67 25.23
N ARG A 70 1.37 3.60 24.84
CA ARG A 70 0.99 4.88 24.24
C ARG A 70 0.40 4.72 22.83
N VAL A 71 1.01 3.90 21.97
CA VAL A 71 0.46 3.60 20.63
C VAL A 71 -0.93 2.98 20.77
N GLU A 72 -1.08 1.97 21.61
CA GLU A 72 -2.37 1.30 21.85
C GLU A 72 -3.42 2.27 22.45
N ALA A 73 -3.02 3.19 23.34
CA ALA A 73 -3.91 4.21 23.87
C ALA A 73 -4.37 5.22 22.79
N ILE A 74 -3.48 5.61 21.86
CA ILE A 74 -3.84 6.48 20.74
C ILE A 74 -4.85 5.78 19.81
N ILE A 75 -4.61 4.51 19.49
CA ILE A 75 -5.54 3.69 18.69
C ILE A 75 -6.90 3.60 19.39
N ALA A 76 -6.92 3.29 20.69
CA ALA A 76 -8.15 3.21 21.47
C ALA A 76 -8.92 4.54 21.54
N GLY A 77 -8.22 5.68 21.40
CA GLY A 77 -8.81 7.01 21.32
C GLY A 77 -9.52 7.32 19.99
N ALA A 78 -9.38 6.47 18.96
CA ALA A 78 -10.04 6.61 17.66
C ALA A 78 -10.91 5.37 17.35
N PRO A 79 -12.16 5.31 17.85
CA PRO A 79 -13.03 4.15 17.73
C PRO A 79 -13.23 3.60 16.31
N GLU A 80 -13.15 4.46 15.28
CA GLU A 80 -13.24 4.08 13.88
C GLU A 80 -12.10 3.13 13.48
N TYR A 81 -10.87 3.41 13.93
CA TYR A 81 -9.70 2.58 13.63
C TYR A 81 -9.48 1.46 14.65
N ALA A 82 -9.91 1.63 15.91
CA ALA A 82 -9.82 0.59 16.92
C ALA A 82 -10.41 -0.75 16.43
N ARG A 83 -11.54 -0.70 15.71
CA ARG A 83 -12.18 -1.89 15.12
C ARG A 83 -11.30 -2.63 14.11
N PHE A 84 -10.56 -1.90 13.27
CA PHE A 84 -9.60 -2.50 12.34
C PHE A 84 -8.49 -3.23 13.10
N PHE A 85 -7.91 -2.58 14.13
CA PHE A 85 -6.83 -3.17 14.92
C PHE A 85 -7.28 -4.37 15.75
N GLU A 86 -8.49 -4.33 16.32
CA GLU A 86 -9.11 -5.48 16.98
C GLU A 86 -9.25 -6.66 16.00
N ARG A 87 -9.76 -6.39 14.79
CA ARG A 87 -9.92 -7.41 13.77
C ARG A 87 -8.58 -7.97 13.29
N LEU A 88 -7.57 -7.12 13.16
CA LEU A 88 -6.20 -7.50 12.83
C LEU A 88 -5.61 -8.42 13.90
N ARG A 89 -5.77 -8.07 15.18
CA ARG A 89 -5.32 -8.89 16.30
C ARG A 89 -5.99 -10.26 16.32
N ASP A 90 -7.29 -10.31 16.05
CA ASP A 90 -8.05 -11.56 16.10
C ASP A 90 -7.74 -12.48 14.90
N ALA A 91 -7.62 -11.91 13.70
CA ALA A 91 -7.39 -12.68 12.48
C ALA A 91 -5.90 -13.02 12.24
N PHE A 92 -5.00 -12.09 12.62
CA PHE A 92 -3.58 -12.11 12.30
C PHE A 92 -2.74 -11.59 13.47
N PRO A 93 -2.71 -12.30 14.62
CA PRO A 93 -2.06 -11.81 15.83
C PRO A 93 -0.57 -11.47 15.64
N ALA A 94 0.16 -12.24 14.84
CA ALA A 94 1.58 -11.97 14.57
C ALA A 94 1.79 -10.64 13.79
N ASP A 95 0.90 -10.34 12.84
CA ASP A 95 0.97 -9.12 12.03
C ASP A 95 0.53 -7.89 12.84
N TYR A 96 -0.45 -8.06 13.75
CA TYR A 96 -0.78 -7.05 14.74
C TYR A 96 0.43 -6.70 15.62
N GLU A 97 1.08 -7.71 16.18
CA GLU A 97 2.26 -7.50 17.04
C GLU A 97 3.40 -6.81 16.27
N THR A 98 3.67 -7.25 15.03
CA THR A 98 4.67 -6.61 14.16
C THR A 98 4.34 -5.13 13.89
N ALA A 99 3.07 -4.81 13.62
CA ALA A 99 2.64 -3.44 13.40
C ALA A 99 2.82 -2.57 14.67
N ILE A 100 2.38 -3.06 15.83
CA ILE A 100 2.53 -2.32 17.09
C ILE A 100 4.00 -2.12 17.46
N GLU A 101 4.85 -3.14 17.26
CA GLU A 101 6.30 -3.04 17.48
C GLU A 101 6.95 -2.00 16.57
N SER A 102 6.63 -2.01 15.27
CA SER A 102 7.15 -1.02 14.31
C SER A 102 6.78 0.40 14.72
N LEU A 103 5.49 0.65 15.00
CA LEU A 103 5.00 1.98 15.41
C LEU A 103 5.64 2.45 16.72
N SER A 104 5.86 1.53 17.65
CA SER A 104 6.53 1.83 18.92
C SER A 104 8.01 2.17 18.72
N ALA A 105 8.70 1.47 17.81
CA ALA A 105 10.09 1.73 17.47
C ALA A 105 10.27 3.09 16.77
N ASP A 106 9.41 3.41 15.79
CA ASP A 106 9.44 4.70 15.09
C ASP A 106 9.23 5.87 16.05
N ARG A 107 8.35 5.70 17.03
CA ARG A 107 8.13 6.67 18.11
C ARG A 107 9.40 6.88 18.95
N LEU A 108 10.05 5.80 19.39
CA LEU A 108 11.27 5.90 20.19
C LEU A 108 12.42 6.55 19.42
N ALA A 109 12.46 6.35 18.10
CA ALA A 109 13.41 7.00 17.21
C ALA A 109 13.10 8.48 16.93
N GLY A 110 11.95 9.00 17.39
CA GLY A 110 11.46 10.34 17.04
C GLY A 110 11.07 10.49 15.57
N ALA A 111 10.92 9.37 14.85
CA ALA A 111 10.56 9.32 13.44
C ALA A 111 9.04 9.17 13.22
N GLY A 112 8.31 8.70 14.23
CA GLY A 112 6.86 8.50 14.16
C GLY A 112 6.06 9.76 14.50
N GLU A 113 5.10 10.11 13.64
CA GLU A 113 4.04 11.07 13.99
C GLU A 113 3.14 10.48 15.09
N GLU A 114 2.74 11.27 16.09
CA GLU A 114 1.68 10.89 17.04
C GLU A 114 0.30 11.00 16.38
N ASN A 115 0.11 10.27 15.29
CA ASN A 115 -1.05 10.41 14.43
C ASN A 115 -1.67 9.03 14.15
N VAL A 116 -2.91 8.85 14.59
CA VAL A 116 -3.62 7.57 14.42
C VAL A 116 -3.93 7.25 12.96
N ASP A 117 -4.07 8.27 12.11
CA ASP A 117 -4.27 8.11 10.66
C ASP A 117 -3.01 7.52 10.01
N TYR A 118 -1.82 7.94 10.46
CA TYR A 118 -0.55 7.33 10.09
C TYR A 118 -0.44 5.88 10.60
N TYR A 119 -0.84 5.62 11.84
CA TYR A 119 -0.78 4.25 12.42
C TYR A 119 -1.62 3.25 11.62
N LEU A 120 -2.82 3.65 11.19
CA LEU A 120 -3.65 2.81 10.33
C LEU A 120 -2.96 2.56 8.98
N ALA A 121 -2.51 3.63 8.30
CA ALA A 121 -1.86 3.53 7.00
C ALA A 121 -0.66 2.57 7.04
N GLU A 122 0.18 2.69 8.08
CA GLU A 122 1.35 1.85 8.27
C GLU A 122 0.98 0.39 8.56
N ALA A 123 -0.01 0.14 9.42
CA ALA A 123 -0.49 -1.21 9.69
C ALA A 123 -1.08 -1.88 8.43
N VAL A 124 -1.84 -1.14 7.62
CA VAL A 124 -2.38 -1.62 6.33
C VAL A 124 -1.23 -1.91 5.35
N ARG A 125 -0.22 -1.04 5.28
CA ARG A 125 0.97 -1.23 4.43
C ARG A 125 1.71 -2.51 4.81
N LEU A 126 2.02 -2.71 6.09
CA LEU A 126 2.70 -3.90 6.60
C LEU A 126 1.88 -5.17 6.33
N LEU A 127 0.56 -5.13 6.56
CA LEU A 127 -0.34 -6.25 6.26
C LEU A 127 -0.37 -6.57 4.76
N ARG A 128 -0.39 -5.56 3.90
CA ARG A 128 -0.36 -5.74 2.44
C ARG A 128 0.95 -6.37 1.97
N GLN A 129 2.09 -5.93 2.50
CA GLN A 129 3.39 -6.49 2.13
C GLN A 129 3.57 -7.94 2.59
N SER A 130 3.09 -8.27 3.78
CA SER A 130 3.20 -9.63 4.33
C SER A 130 2.19 -10.61 3.74
N ARG A 131 0.95 -10.15 3.48
CA ARG A 131 -0.20 -11.03 3.19
C ARG A 131 -1.09 -10.58 2.03
N GLY A 132 -0.82 -9.45 1.39
CA GLY A 132 -1.69 -8.87 0.37
C GLY A 132 -2.00 -9.84 -0.79
N ILE A 133 -1.06 -10.73 -1.12
CA ILE A 133 -1.25 -11.76 -2.15
C ILE A 133 -2.43 -12.70 -1.86
N LEU A 134 -2.79 -12.87 -0.58
CA LEU A 134 -3.93 -13.69 -0.19
C LEU A 134 -5.25 -13.05 -0.61
N ALA A 135 -5.38 -11.72 -0.61
CA ALA A 135 -6.62 -11.06 -1.01
C ALA A 135 -7.01 -11.37 -2.47
N ALA A 136 -6.03 -11.59 -3.37
CA ALA A 136 -6.29 -12.05 -4.73
C ALA A 136 -6.96 -13.44 -4.80
N LYS A 137 -6.93 -14.20 -3.71
CA LYS A 137 -7.53 -15.54 -3.55
C LYS A 137 -8.83 -15.54 -2.74
N ALA A 138 -9.35 -14.38 -2.38
CA ALA A 138 -10.59 -14.21 -1.62
C ALA A 138 -11.82 -14.69 -2.39
N GLU A 139 -12.96 -14.81 -1.71
CA GLU A 139 -14.26 -14.96 -2.36
C GLU A 139 -14.64 -13.72 -3.20
N PRO A 140 -15.57 -13.86 -4.17
CA PRO A 140 -16.00 -12.76 -5.03
C PRO A 140 -16.42 -11.49 -4.29
N GLU A 141 -17.24 -11.64 -3.24
CA GLU A 141 -17.82 -10.50 -2.51
C GLU A 141 -16.76 -9.72 -1.72
N PRO A 142 -15.92 -10.32 -0.85
CA PRO A 142 -14.85 -9.57 -0.18
C PRO A 142 -13.89 -8.90 -1.16
N LEU A 143 -13.56 -9.57 -2.28
CA LEU A 143 -12.69 -8.98 -3.29
C LEU A 143 -13.35 -7.78 -3.98
N ALA A 144 -14.63 -7.86 -4.35
CA ALA A 144 -15.35 -6.74 -4.96
C ALA A 144 -15.47 -5.55 -4.00
N ARG A 145 -15.73 -5.83 -2.71
CA ARG A 145 -15.86 -4.80 -1.68
C ARG A 145 -14.62 -3.92 -1.54
N VAL A 146 -13.42 -4.49 -1.75
CA VAL A 146 -12.16 -3.71 -1.80
C VAL A 146 -12.26 -2.62 -2.86
N PHE A 147 -12.64 -2.95 -4.10
CA PHE A 147 -12.71 -1.99 -5.20
C PHE A 147 -13.86 -0.98 -5.04
N ASP A 148 -14.99 -1.40 -4.46
CA ASP A 148 -16.11 -0.51 -4.16
C ASP A 148 -15.69 0.60 -3.19
N LEU A 149 -15.01 0.24 -2.09
CA LEU A 149 -14.51 1.21 -1.11
C LEU A 149 -13.37 2.07 -1.64
N HIS A 150 -12.51 1.54 -2.51
CA HIS A 150 -11.52 2.36 -3.21
C HIS A 150 -12.19 3.42 -4.09
N LEU A 151 -13.27 3.08 -4.79
CA LEU A 151 -14.03 4.05 -5.59
C LEU A 151 -14.73 5.09 -4.69
N GLU A 152 -15.29 4.69 -3.55
CA GLU A 152 -15.89 5.62 -2.59
C GLU A 152 -14.87 6.61 -2.01
N VAL A 153 -13.70 6.13 -1.58
CA VAL A 153 -12.59 6.98 -1.12
C VAL A 153 -12.10 7.90 -2.23
N LEU A 154 -11.86 7.36 -3.43
CA LEU A 154 -11.42 8.16 -4.58
C LEU A 154 -12.41 9.28 -4.92
N ARG A 155 -13.72 9.00 -4.88
CA ARG A 155 -14.76 10.03 -5.07
C ARG A 155 -14.76 11.07 -3.96
N ALA A 156 -14.57 10.66 -2.71
CA ALA A 156 -14.51 11.57 -1.58
C ALA A 156 -13.27 12.49 -1.62
N ILE A 157 -12.13 11.97 -2.07
CA ILE A 157 -10.91 12.76 -2.31
C ILE A 157 -11.13 13.69 -3.49
N ALA A 158 -11.62 13.18 -4.62
CA ALA A 158 -11.86 13.97 -5.83
C ALA A 158 -12.78 15.16 -5.59
N ALA A 159 -13.74 15.07 -4.66
CA ALA A 159 -14.62 16.17 -4.31
C ALA A 159 -13.91 17.33 -3.59
N GLN A 160 -12.72 17.09 -3.02
CA GLN A 160 -11.97 18.04 -2.20
C GLN A 160 -10.69 18.48 -2.89
N ASP A 161 -9.91 17.55 -3.44
CA ASP A 161 -8.59 17.80 -3.99
C ASP A 161 -8.29 16.85 -5.17
N LYS A 162 -8.07 17.42 -6.35
CA LYS A 162 -7.76 16.66 -7.57
C LYS A 162 -6.33 16.13 -7.59
N ARG A 163 -5.40 16.86 -7.00
CA ARG A 163 -4.00 16.45 -6.91
C ARG A 163 -3.87 15.27 -5.95
N LEU A 164 -4.52 15.35 -4.78
CA LEU A 164 -4.56 14.23 -3.84
C LEU A 164 -5.26 13.00 -4.45
N CYS A 165 -6.29 13.20 -5.28
CA CYS A 165 -6.96 12.11 -6.00
C CYS A 165 -5.98 11.38 -6.93
N VAL A 166 -5.15 12.14 -7.67
CA VAL A 166 -4.11 11.56 -8.52
C VAL A 166 -3.01 10.89 -7.71
N ALA A 167 -2.56 11.51 -6.61
CA ALA A 167 -1.61 10.88 -5.71
C ALA A 167 -2.14 9.54 -5.17
N PHE A 168 -3.40 9.49 -4.74
CA PHE A 168 -4.05 8.27 -4.28
C PHE A 168 -4.17 7.20 -5.37
N LEU A 169 -4.49 7.58 -6.62
CA LEU A 169 -4.47 6.65 -7.76
C LEU A 169 -3.08 6.02 -7.99
N TYR A 170 -2.02 6.78 -7.68
CA TYR A 170 -0.64 6.34 -7.72
C TYR A 170 -0.12 5.80 -6.36
N GLY A 171 -1.02 5.38 -5.46
CA GLY A 171 -0.65 4.75 -4.20
C GLY A 171 0.03 5.67 -3.19
N GLY A 172 -0.05 6.99 -3.38
CA GLY A 172 0.44 7.99 -2.46
C GLY A 172 -0.40 8.03 -1.17
N VAL A 173 0.25 7.79 -0.04
CA VAL A 173 -0.33 7.86 1.31
C VAL A 173 0.59 8.71 2.17
N ASP A 174 0.57 10.02 1.92
CA ASP A 174 1.42 11.00 2.60
C ASP A 174 0.63 11.83 3.61
N GLN A 175 1.23 12.92 4.09
CA GLN A 175 0.62 13.83 5.06
C GLN A 175 -0.69 14.47 4.54
N GLU A 176 -0.83 14.70 3.23
CA GLU A 176 -2.06 15.23 2.63
C GLU A 176 -3.17 14.18 2.73
N PHE A 177 -2.85 12.90 2.48
CA PHE A 177 -3.79 11.80 2.69
C PHE A 177 -4.17 11.64 4.17
N HIS A 178 -3.23 11.72 5.11
CA HIS A 178 -3.55 11.67 6.56
C HIS A 178 -4.49 12.80 6.97
N SER A 179 -4.31 14.00 6.40
CA SER A 179 -5.19 15.14 6.64
C SER A 179 -6.61 14.89 6.12
N PHE A 180 -6.74 14.31 4.92
CA PHE A 180 -8.02 13.84 4.40
C PHE A 180 -8.65 12.76 5.29
N ALA A 181 -7.86 11.77 5.71
CA ALA A 181 -8.31 10.65 6.53
C ALA A 181 -8.85 11.12 7.88
N ALA A 182 -8.20 12.11 8.52
CA ALA A 182 -8.66 12.69 9.78
C ALA A 182 -10.11 13.24 9.70
N GLY A 183 -10.53 13.77 8.55
CA GLY A 183 -11.90 14.24 8.31
C GLY A 183 -12.87 13.15 7.83
N ARG A 184 -12.37 11.94 7.52
CA ARG A 184 -13.11 10.84 6.87
C ARG A 184 -12.80 9.48 7.49
N ARG A 185 -12.42 9.42 8.77
CA ARG A 185 -11.88 8.20 9.42
C ARG A 185 -12.76 6.97 9.22
N ALA A 186 -14.07 7.09 9.37
CA ALA A 186 -14.99 5.98 9.15
C ALA A 186 -14.85 5.36 7.74
N LEU A 187 -14.78 6.19 6.69
CA LEU A 187 -14.64 5.73 5.31
C LEU A 187 -13.27 5.06 5.07
N VAL A 188 -12.20 5.63 5.63
CA VAL A 188 -10.85 5.05 5.50
C VAL A 188 -10.73 3.75 6.31
N ALA A 189 -11.37 3.68 7.48
CA ALA A 189 -11.45 2.47 8.30
C ALA A 189 -12.19 1.34 7.58
N ASP A 190 -13.31 1.65 6.92
CA ASP A 190 -14.07 0.68 6.13
C ASP A 190 -13.21 0.13 4.98
N MET A 191 -12.49 1.01 4.26
CA MET A 191 -11.55 0.59 3.20
C MET A 191 -10.44 -0.33 3.74
N ALA A 192 -9.81 0.03 4.86
CA ALA A 192 -8.78 -0.79 5.50
C ALA A 192 -9.34 -2.17 5.93
N THR A 193 -10.53 -2.17 6.50
CA THR A 193 -11.22 -3.39 6.96
C THR A 193 -11.56 -4.31 5.80
N ALA A 194 -12.06 -3.78 4.68
CA ALA A 194 -12.35 -4.58 3.49
C ALA A 194 -11.08 -5.25 2.92
N GLY A 195 -9.95 -4.56 2.94
CA GLY A 195 -8.65 -5.15 2.58
C GLY A 195 -8.28 -6.34 3.48
N LEU A 196 -8.40 -6.16 4.80
CA LEU A 196 -8.15 -7.22 5.78
C LEU A 196 -9.11 -8.41 5.61
N GLU A 197 -10.39 -8.16 5.40
CA GLU A 197 -11.40 -9.20 5.18
C GLU A 197 -11.15 -9.99 3.90
N ALA A 198 -10.71 -9.33 2.82
CA ALA A 198 -10.28 -10.01 1.61
C ALA A 198 -9.06 -10.91 1.88
N ILE A 199 -8.05 -10.44 2.62
CA ILE A 199 -6.89 -11.25 3.01
C ILE A 199 -7.34 -12.47 3.84
N PHE A 200 -8.22 -12.27 4.82
CA PHE A 200 -8.76 -13.33 5.66
C PHE A 200 -9.57 -14.36 4.86
N SER A 201 -10.48 -13.91 3.99
CA SER A 201 -11.22 -14.76 3.08
C SER A 201 -10.27 -15.55 2.18
N GLY A 202 -9.25 -14.90 1.62
CA GLY A 202 -8.26 -15.53 0.75
C GLY A 202 -7.41 -16.59 1.44
N GLN A 203 -7.04 -16.37 2.70
CA GLN A 203 -6.35 -17.37 3.51
C GLN A 203 -7.21 -18.63 3.72
N ALA A 204 -8.51 -18.45 3.98
CA ALA A 204 -9.43 -19.54 4.24
C ALA A 204 -9.83 -20.30 2.96
N LYS A 205 -10.05 -19.57 1.86
CA LYS A 205 -10.71 -20.08 0.65
C LYS A 205 -9.74 -20.47 -0.45
N LYS A 206 -8.62 -19.76 -0.58
CA LYS A 206 -7.54 -20.06 -1.53
C LYS A 206 -8.04 -20.27 -2.97
N ILE A 207 -8.96 -19.43 -3.44
CA ILE A 207 -9.52 -19.53 -4.78
C ILE A 207 -8.43 -19.18 -5.80
N GLU A 208 -8.05 -20.16 -6.62
CA GLU A 208 -7.16 -19.95 -7.76
C GLU A 208 -7.96 -19.39 -8.94
N ARG A 209 -7.65 -18.16 -9.34
CA ARG A 209 -8.26 -17.49 -10.48
C ARG A 209 -7.40 -17.68 -11.71
N THR A 210 -8.03 -17.91 -12.85
CA THR A 210 -7.32 -17.79 -14.13
C THR A 210 -6.86 -16.35 -14.31
N PRO A 211 -5.60 -16.10 -14.75
CA PRO A 211 -5.15 -14.75 -15.08
C PRO A 211 -6.04 -14.13 -16.17
N PRO A 212 -6.24 -12.80 -16.15
CA PRO A 212 -6.94 -12.13 -17.24
C PRO A 212 -6.17 -12.31 -18.55
N ASN A 213 -6.90 -12.48 -19.65
CA ASN A 213 -6.33 -12.64 -20.99
C ASN A 213 -6.54 -11.36 -21.84
N GLU A 214 -6.04 -11.37 -23.07
CA GLU A 214 -6.15 -10.22 -23.98
C GLU A 214 -7.62 -9.82 -24.28
N ALA A 215 -8.55 -10.78 -24.30
CA ALA A 215 -9.97 -10.47 -24.49
C ALA A 215 -10.56 -9.73 -23.29
N ASP A 216 -10.11 -10.04 -22.08
CA ASP A 216 -10.52 -9.35 -20.85
C ASP A 216 -10.08 -7.88 -20.88
N PHE A 217 -8.83 -7.61 -21.26
CA PHE A 217 -8.32 -6.24 -21.39
C PHE A 217 -8.98 -5.46 -22.53
N ARG A 218 -9.21 -6.09 -23.69
CA ARG A 218 -9.97 -5.44 -24.78
C ARG A 218 -11.40 -5.10 -24.36
N ALA A 219 -12.05 -5.93 -23.55
CA ALA A 219 -13.37 -5.64 -23.03
C ALA A 219 -13.35 -4.43 -22.09
N LEU A 220 -12.34 -4.33 -21.23
CA LEU A 220 -12.11 -3.16 -20.37
C LEU A 220 -11.84 -1.89 -21.19
N GLU A 221 -10.88 -1.92 -22.12
CA GLU A 221 -10.58 -0.79 -23.02
C GLU A 221 -11.82 -0.31 -23.77
N SER A 222 -12.59 -1.24 -24.35
CA SER A 222 -13.82 -0.92 -25.08
C SER A 222 -14.86 -0.27 -24.16
N ALA A 223 -14.99 -0.75 -22.93
CA ALA A 223 -15.91 -0.18 -21.95
C ALA A 223 -15.46 1.21 -21.46
N LEU A 224 -14.16 1.44 -21.30
CA LEU A 224 -13.59 2.77 -20.97
C LEU A 224 -13.83 3.77 -22.10
N ALA A 225 -13.56 3.37 -23.34
CA ALA A 225 -13.82 4.19 -24.52
C ALA A 225 -15.32 4.52 -24.66
N ALA A 226 -16.20 3.56 -24.38
CA ALA A 226 -17.66 3.78 -24.37
C ALA A 226 -18.11 4.76 -23.27
N ARG A 227 -17.33 4.93 -22.21
CA ARG A 227 -17.53 5.97 -21.17
C ARG A 227 -16.86 7.31 -21.51
N GLY A 228 -16.27 7.43 -22.69
CA GLY A 228 -15.72 8.68 -23.22
C GLY A 228 -14.27 8.95 -22.85
N LEU A 229 -13.52 7.95 -22.37
CA LEU A 229 -12.07 8.10 -22.20
C LEU A 229 -11.38 8.02 -23.57
N GLY A 230 -10.44 8.93 -23.81
CA GLY A 230 -9.57 8.88 -24.97
C GLY A 230 -8.45 7.86 -24.80
N LYS A 231 -7.69 7.66 -25.88
CA LYS A 231 -6.59 6.70 -25.89
C LYS A 231 -5.50 7.04 -24.86
N ILE A 232 -5.18 8.32 -24.69
CA ILE A 232 -4.11 8.75 -23.77
C ILE A 232 -4.50 8.45 -22.32
N GLU A 233 -5.76 8.71 -21.94
CA GLU A 233 -6.27 8.40 -20.59
C GLU A 233 -6.33 6.88 -20.34
N ILE A 234 -6.77 6.11 -21.33
CA ILE A 234 -6.80 4.65 -21.24
C ILE A 234 -5.38 4.09 -21.09
N ASP A 235 -4.44 4.52 -21.93
CA ASP A 235 -3.05 4.08 -21.88
C ASP A 235 -2.41 4.50 -20.53
N ALA A 236 -2.69 5.71 -20.01
CA ALA A 236 -2.20 6.13 -18.70
C ALA A 236 -2.71 5.24 -17.54
N LEU A 237 -3.97 4.79 -17.61
CA LEU A 237 -4.57 3.91 -16.60
C LEU A 237 -4.11 2.45 -16.72
N LEU A 238 -3.93 1.94 -17.95
CA LEU A 238 -3.66 0.53 -18.22
C LEU A 238 -2.18 0.20 -18.40
N ASP A 239 -1.34 1.16 -18.77
CA ASP A 239 0.12 0.96 -18.86
C ASP A 239 0.84 1.49 -17.61
N GLY A 240 0.17 2.28 -16.77
CA GLY A 240 0.74 2.88 -15.56
C GLY A 240 1.85 3.89 -15.85
N LYS A 241 1.98 4.31 -17.12
CA LYS A 241 2.96 5.29 -17.55
C LYS A 241 2.30 6.65 -17.53
N SER A 242 2.88 7.59 -16.77
CA SER A 242 2.54 8.99 -16.92
C SER A 242 2.82 9.41 -18.38
N PRO A 243 1.83 9.89 -19.12
CA PRO A 243 2.05 10.35 -20.48
C PRO A 243 3.00 11.56 -20.50
N ASP A 244 3.62 11.81 -21.66
CA ASP A 244 4.44 12.99 -21.90
C ASP A 244 3.80 13.82 -23.03
N PRO A 245 3.24 15.01 -22.75
CA PRO A 245 3.18 15.66 -21.43
C PRO A 245 2.18 14.99 -20.46
N PRO A 246 2.34 15.15 -19.14
CA PRO A 246 1.40 14.61 -18.16
C PRO A 246 -0.02 15.15 -18.35
N LEU A 247 -1.02 14.29 -18.10
CA LEU A 247 -2.41 14.73 -17.97
C LEU A 247 -2.54 15.65 -16.77
N ASP A 248 -3.40 16.66 -16.86
CA ASP A 248 -3.73 17.49 -15.72
C ASP A 248 -4.49 16.68 -14.65
N ASP A 249 -4.38 17.12 -13.40
CA ASP A 249 -4.91 16.38 -12.25
C ASP A 249 -6.43 16.15 -12.33
N GLN A 250 -7.17 17.10 -12.90
CA GLN A 250 -8.62 16.98 -13.04
C GLN A 250 -8.98 15.89 -14.05
N THR A 251 -8.31 15.86 -15.20
CA THR A 251 -8.49 14.83 -16.23
C THR A 251 -8.10 13.45 -15.70
N MET A 252 -6.93 13.32 -15.08
CA MET A 252 -6.45 12.03 -14.57
C MET A 252 -7.33 11.50 -13.42
N CYS A 253 -7.73 12.36 -12.49
CA CYS A 253 -8.64 11.98 -11.41
C CYS A 253 -9.99 11.48 -11.96
N LYS A 254 -10.58 12.18 -12.93
CA LYS A 254 -11.83 11.75 -13.58
C LYS A 254 -11.66 10.43 -14.33
N ALA A 255 -10.53 10.24 -15.01
CA ALA A 255 -10.21 8.99 -15.68
C ALA A 255 -10.14 7.82 -14.67
N GLY A 256 -9.46 8.00 -13.54
CA GLY A 256 -9.38 6.99 -12.48
C GLY A 256 -10.73 6.64 -11.84
N GLN A 257 -11.61 7.63 -11.64
CA GLN A 257 -12.99 7.37 -11.19
C GLN A 257 -13.75 6.53 -12.21
N THR A 258 -13.66 6.90 -13.49
CA THR A 258 -14.33 6.18 -14.59
C THR A 258 -13.77 4.76 -14.72
N TYR A 259 -12.48 4.56 -14.48
CA TYR A 259 -11.83 3.26 -14.51
C TYR A 259 -12.44 2.29 -13.49
N LEU A 260 -12.51 2.69 -12.21
CA LEU A 260 -13.09 1.86 -11.17
C LEU A 260 -14.60 1.61 -11.39
N GLU A 261 -15.33 2.59 -11.89
CA GLU A 261 -16.75 2.43 -12.27
C GLU A 261 -16.94 1.41 -13.39
N VAL A 262 -16.10 1.48 -14.44
CA VAL A 262 -16.14 0.54 -15.55
C VAL A 262 -15.78 -0.86 -15.09
N LEU A 263 -14.71 -1.01 -14.30
CA LEU A 263 -14.33 -2.31 -13.73
C LEU A 263 -15.49 -2.93 -12.95
N HIS A 264 -16.17 -2.15 -12.10
CA HIS A 264 -17.33 -2.63 -11.35
C HIS A 264 -18.46 -3.09 -12.28
N ALA A 265 -18.66 -2.44 -13.43
CA ALA A 265 -19.72 -2.76 -14.38
C ALA A 265 -19.40 -3.91 -15.36
N LEU A 266 -18.16 -4.41 -15.40
CA LEU A 266 -17.79 -5.53 -16.27
C LEU A 266 -18.50 -6.82 -15.85
N PRO A 267 -18.72 -7.78 -16.79
CA PRO A 267 -19.20 -9.10 -16.45
C PRO A 267 -18.33 -9.73 -15.35
N GLU A 268 -18.99 -10.29 -14.33
CA GLU A 268 -18.32 -10.74 -13.11
C GLU A 268 -17.09 -11.65 -13.36
N PRO A 269 -17.13 -12.65 -14.27
CA PRO A 269 -15.95 -13.48 -14.51
C PRO A 269 -14.74 -12.68 -14.99
N ILE A 270 -14.94 -11.66 -15.83
CA ILE A 270 -13.88 -10.77 -16.32
C ILE A 270 -13.39 -9.88 -15.18
N ARG A 271 -14.33 -9.23 -14.49
CA ARG A 271 -14.07 -8.34 -13.35
C ARG A 271 -13.23 -9.02 -12.27
N LEU A 272 -13.60 -10.23 -11.85
CA LEU A 272 -12.89 -10.94 -10.79
C LEU A 272 -11.47 -11.38 -11.18
N ARG A 273 -11.22 -11.69 -12.45
CA ARG A 273 -9.85 -11.96 -12.94
C ARG A 273 -8.98 -10.71 -12.88
N ILE A 274 -9.53 -9.57 -13.31
CA ILE A 274 -8.82 -8.28 -13.28
C ILE A 274 -8.60 -7.82 -11.84
N TYR A 275 -9.60 -7.94 -10.96
CA TYR A 275 -9.46 -7.65 -9.52
C TYR A 275 -8.38 -8.51 -8.86
N GLY A 276 -8.39 -9.82 -9.13
CA GLY A 276 -7.37 -10.74 -8.61
C GLY A 276 -5.96 -10.31 -9.03
N LEU A 277 -5.77 -10.02 -10.33
CA LEU A 277 -4.49 -9.52 -10.82
C LEU A 277 -4.11 -8.20 -10.13
N ALA A 278 -4.98 -7.20 -10.13
CA ALA A 278 -4.70 -5.89 -9.54
C ALA A 278 -4.30 -5.98 -8.06
N VAL A 279 -4.94 -6.84 -7.27
CA VAL A 279 -4.59 -7.04 -5.85
C VAL A 279 -3.26 -7.79 -5.68
N GLU A 280 -3.01 -8.82 -6.48
CA GLU A 280 -1.70 -9.52 -6.48
C GLU A 280 -0.56 -8.54 -6.79
N LEU A 281 -0.81 -7.67 -7.76
CA LEU A 281 0.08 -6.62 -8.20
C LEU A 281 0.34 -5.59 -7.07
N MET A 282 -0.70 -5.06 -6.42
CA MET A 282 -0.58 -4.17 -5.25
C MET A 282 0.18 -4.79 -4.08
N ALA A 283 0.13 -6.11 -3.92
CA ALA A 283 0.81 -6.81 -2.83
C ALA A 283 2.33 -6.91 -3.03
N ARG A 284 2.81 -6.81 -4.27
CA ARG A 284 4.23 -6.95 -4.63
C ARG A 284 4.97 -5.61 -4.72
N SER A 285 4.24 -4.51 -4.64
CA SER A 285 4.73 -3.13 -4.72
C SER A 285 4.87 -2.49 -3.34
#